data_AF-A0AA42MCS2-F1
#
_entry.id   AF-A0AA42MCS2-F1
#
_cell.length_a   1.000
_cell.length_b   1.000
_cell.length_c   1.000
_cell.angle_alpha   90.00
_cell.angle_beta   90.00
_cell.angle_gamma   90.00
#
_symmetry.space_group_name_H-M   'P 1'
#
loop_
_entity.id
_entity.type
_entity.pdbx_description
1 polymer ?
#
loop_
_entity_poly.entity_id
_entity_poly.type
_entity_poly.pdbx_seq_one_letter_code
_entity_poly.pdbx_strand_id
1 'polypeptide(L)'
;MATSVRIYRGYFRNLDQKWTTCLPATSFSNFYDVYESKNYRIDSIEYLGYQPVNISATFDNIFFEIPSLGISFCDEDLGFNYLYTYFSRQVRDIEKNRQEAYRQMYGE
;
A
#
# COMPACT_ATOMS: atom_id res chain seq x y z
N MET A 1 13.94 12.03 -3.68
CA MET A 1 12.98 11.99 -4.80
C MET A 1 11.66 11.50 -4.25
N ALA A 2 10.59 12.30 -4.34
CA ALA A 2 9.26 11.80 -3.98
C ALA A 2 8.87 10.75 -5.03
N THR A 3 8.64 9.51 -4.59
CA THR A 3 8.31 8.43 -5.51
C THR A 3 6.78 8.28 -5.48
N SER A 4 6.14 8.56 -6.61
CA SER A 4 4.68 8.56 -6.72
C SER A 4 4.16 7.26 -7.34
N VAL A 5 2.97 6.84 -6.94
CA VAL A 5 2.27 5.66 -7.48
C VAL A 5 0.88 6.06 -7.93
N ARG A 6 0.35 5.34 -8.93
CA ARG A 6 -1.04 5.49 -9.34
C ARG A 6 -1.96 4.90 -8.28
N ILE A 7 -2.90 5.72 -7.84
CA ILE A 7 -3.92 5.32 -6.89
C ILE A 7 -5.27 5.31 -7.58
N TYR A 8 -6.02 4.26 -7.30
CA TYR A 8 -7.40 4.12 -7.70
C TYR A 8 -8.27 4.04 -6.44
N ARG A 9 -9.53 4.45 -6.54
CA ARG A 9 -10.54 4.20 -5.52
C ARG A 9 -11.45 3.11 -6.04
N GLY A 10 -11.44 1.96 -5.39
CA GLY A 10 -12.35 0.86 -5.66
C GLY A 10 -13.61 1.00 -4.80
N TYR A 11 -14.77 0.91 -5.45
CA TYR A 11 -16.07 0.83 -4.80
C TYR A 11 -16.49 -0.64 -4.79
N PHE A 12 -16.61 -1.22 -3.60
CA PHE A 12 -16.87 -2.64 -3.41
C PHE A 12 -18.25 -2.87 -2.82
N ARG A 13 -18.86 -4.00 -3.20
CA ARG A 13 -20.13 -4.49 -2.67
C ARG A 13 -20.02 -5.97 -2.30
N ASN A 14 -20.50 -6.29 -1.10
CA ASN A 14 -20.89 -7.63 -0.68
C ASN A 14 -22.43 -7.65 -0.48
N LEU A 15 -23.02 -8.83 -0.31
CA LEU A 15 -24.47 -9.08 -0.19
C LEU A 15 -25.18 -8.08 0.74
N ASP A 16 -24.53 -7.65 1.83
CA ASP A 16 -25.14 -6.77 2.84
C ASP A 16 -24.45 -5.42 3.02
N GLN A 17 -23.31 -5.16 2.35
CA GLN A 17 -22.46 -3.99 2.64
C GLN A 17 -21.81 -3.40 1.41
N LYS A 18 -21.69 -2.07 1.39
CA LYS A 18 -20.89 -1.31 0.44
C LYS A 18 -19.76 -0.60 1.17
N TRP A 19 -18.57 -0.64 0.59
CA TRP A 19 -17.41 0.04 1.15
C TRP A 19 -16.48 0.50 0.03
N THR A 20 -15.55 1.38 0.37
CA THR A 20 -14.59 1.94 -0.59
C THR A 20 -13.19 1.82 -0.02
N THR A 21 -12.21 1.52 -0.88
CA THR A 21 -10.80 1.56 -0.49
C THR A 21 -9.92 2.09 -1.61
N CYS A 22 -8.73 2.54 -1.23
CA CYS A 22 -7.72 2.99 -2.16
C CYS A 22 -6.85 1.80 -2.57
N LEU A 23 -6.57 1.70 -3.87
CA LEU A 23 -5.91 0.57 -4.49
C LEU A 23 -4.70 1.10 -5.28
N PRO A 24 -3.48 0.97 -4.75
CA PRO A 24 -2.27 1.24 -5.51
C PRO A 24 -2.08 0.15 -6.57
N ALA A 25 -1.88 0.55 -7.83
CA ALA A 25 -1.82 -0.39 -8.95
C ALA A 25 -1.15 0.23 -10.20
N THR A 26 -0.81 -0.57 -11.20
CA THR A 26 -0.34 -0.08 -12.52
C THR A 26 -1.51 0.17 -13.48
N SER A 27 -1.29 0.80 -14.65
CA SER A 27 -2.31 0.85 -15.72
C SER A 27 -2.78 -0.52 -16.20
N PHE A 28 -1.91 -1.53 -16.07
CA PHE A 28 -2.14 -2.85 -16.63
C PHE A 28 -2.70 -3.81 -15.58
N SER A 29 -2.88 -3.35 -14.35
CA SER A 29 -3.44 -4.17 -13.28
C SER A 29 -4.90 -4.45 -13.58
N ASN A 30 -5.24 -5.74 -13.70
CA ASN A 30 -6.62 -6.17 -13.79
C ASN A 30 -7.22 -6.20 -12.38
N PHE A 31 -7.96 -5.16 -12.00
CA PHE A 31 -8.55 -5.07 -10.66
C PHE A 31 -9.54 -6.19 -10.36
N TYR A 32 -10.22 -6.72 -11.38
CA TYR A 32 -11.12 -7.86 -11.22
C TYR A 32 -10.33 -9.09 -10.77
N ASP A 33 -9.21 -9.42 -11.42
CA ASP A 33 -8.39 -10.56 -11.02
C ASP A 33 -7.71 -10.38 -9.65
N VAL A 34 -7.38 -9.14 -9.29
CA VAL A 34 -6.61 -8.84 -8.07
C VAL A 34 -7.51 -8.78 -6.83
N TYR A 35 -8.77 -8.33 -6.96
CA TYR A 35 -9.61 -8.02 -5.81
C TYR A 35 -11.03 -8.64 -5.86
N GLU A 36 -11.44 -9.27 -6.97
CA GLU A 36 -12.71 -9.99 -7.02
C GLU A 36 -12.57 -11.35 -6.34
N SER A 37 -13.40 -11.58 -5.33
CA SER A 37 -13.53 -12.88 -4.67
C SER A 37 -15.00 -13.26 -4.64
N LYS A 38 -15.32 -14.52 -4.29
CA LYS A 38 -16.72 -14.98 -4.19
C LYS A 38 -17.60 -14.09 -3.29
N ASN A 39 -17.00 -13.32 -2.38
CA ASN A 39 -17.70 -12.47 -1.41
C ASN A 39 -17.54 -10.96 -1.68
N TYR A 40 -16.75 -10.54 -2.68
CA TYR A 40 -16.53 -9.11 -2.96
C TYR A 40 -16.59 -8.84 -4.45
N ARG A 41 -17.52 -7.99 -4.84
CA ARG A 41 -17.66 -7.51 -6.23
C ARG A 41 -17.24 -6.05 -6.30
N ILE A 42 -16.45 -5.73 -7.32
CA ILE A 42 -16.13 -4.34 -7.66
C ILE A 42 -17.32 -3.76 -8.43
N ASP A 43 -17.92 -2.70 -7.90
CA ASP A 43 -18.99 -1.95 -8.57
C ASP A 43 -18.39 -0.94 -9.58
N SER A 44 -17.36 -0.20 -9.17
CA SER A 44 -16.67 0.78 -10.01
C SER A 44 -15.27 1.09 -9.48
N ILE A 45 -14.46 1.71 -10.35
CA ILE A 45 -13.11 2.15 -10.02
C ILE A 45 -12.92 3.57 -10.54
N GLU A 46 -12.40 4.44 -9.69
CA GLU A 46 -12.08 5.83 -10.02
C GLU A 46 -10.56 6.04 -9.94
N TYR A 47 -9.97 6.68 -10.94
CA TYR A 47 -8.55 7.02 -10.91
C TYR A 47 -8.33 8.30 -10.11
N LEU A 48 -7.54 8.23 -9.03
CA LEU A 48 -7.23 9.36 -8.16
C LEU A 48 -5.93 10.09 -8.55
N GLY A 49 -5.26 9.68 -9.62
CA GLY A 49 -4.00 10.29 -10.04
C GLY A 49 -2.76 9.59 -9.50
N TYR A 50 -1.61 10.18 -9.81
CA TYR A 50 -0.34 9.83 -9.18
C TYR A 50 -0.25 10.53 -7.83
N GLN A 51 -0.02 9.76 -6.78
CA GLN A 51 0.07 10.27 -5.42
C GLN A 51 1.47 10.00 -4.85
N PRO A 52 2.06 10.97 -4.15
CA PRO A 52 3.36 10.78 -3.49
C PRO A 52 3.21 9.75 -2.37
N VAL A 53 4.19 8.87 -2.23
CA VAL A 53 4.25 7.90 -1.14
C VAL A 53 5.42 8.19 -0.23
N ASN A 54 5.10 8.25 1.06
CA ASN A 54 6.09 8.21 2.13
C ASN A 54 6.19 6.78 2.63
N ILE A 55 7.41 6.33 2.87
CA ILE A 55 7.69 5.00 3.42
C ILE A 55 8.24 5.21 4.81
N SER A 56 7.52 4.70 5.79
CA SER A 56 7.85 4.81 7.21
C SER A 56 8.03 3.41 7.78
N ALA A 57 8.86 3.28 8.82
CA ALA A 57 8.98 2.03 9.56
C ALA A 57 8.94 2.31 11.06
N THR A 58 8.25 1.43 11.78
CA THR A 58 8.37 1.25 13.23
C THR A 58 9.33 0.09 13.51
N PHE A 59 9.52 -0.21 14.80
CA PHE A 59 10.32 -1.35 15.23
C PHE A 59 9.91 -2.65 14.52
N ASP A 60 8.60 -2.89 14.44
CA ASP A 60 8.09 -4.17 13.92
C ASP A 60 7.68 -4.07 12.45
N ASN A 61 7.07 -2.95 12.04
CA ASN A 61 6.33 -2.89 10.77
C ASN A 61 6.75 -1.74 9.85
N ILE A 62 6.56 -1.95 8.55
CA ILE A 62 6.69 -0.93 7.50
C ILE A 62 5.29 -0.47 7.11
N PHE A 63 5.14 0.83 6.87
CA PHE A 63 3.89 1.42 6.42
C PHE A 63 4.14 2.35 5.25
N PHE A 64 3.18 2.37 4.33
CA PHE A 64 3.18 3.30 3.21
C PHE A 64 2.11 4.34 3.44
N GLU A 65 2.49 5.61 3.47
CA GLU A 65 1.56 6.71 3.67
C GLU A 65 1.38 7.47 2.36
N ILE A 66 0.15 7.89 2.10
CA ILE A 66 -0.22 8.76 0.99
C ILE A 66 -0.80 10.05 1.59
N PRO A 67 0.05 11.03 1.94
CA PRO A 67 -0.36 12.19 2.74
C PRO A 67 -1.45 13.02 2.09
N SER A 68 -1.43 13.12 0.75
CA SER A 68 -2.42 13.85 -0.04
C SER A 68 -3.83 13.29 0.06
N LEU A 69 -3.96 12.01 0.41
CA LEU A 69 -5.24 11.32 0.59
C LEU A 69 -5.54 11.04 2.07
N GLY A 70 -4.60 11.29 2.98
CA GLY A 70 -4.75 10.99 4.41
C GLY A 70 -4.90 9.50 4.70
N ILE A 71 -4.27 8.63 3.89
CA ILE A 71 -4.36 7.17 4.02
C ILE A 71 -2.99 6.54 4.28
N SER A 72 -2.99 5.40 4.94
CA SER A 72 -1.82 4.55 5.18
C SER A 72 -2.15 3.11 4.81
N PHE A 73 -1.13 2.36 4.39
CA PHE A 73 -1.21 0.93 4.10
C PHE A 73 -0.27 0.17 5.04
N CYS A 74 -0.81 -0.76 5.83
CA CYS A 74 -0.09 -1.78 6.59
C CYS A 74 -0.10 -3.13 5.85
N ASP A 75 0.61 -4.11 6.40
CA ASP A 75 0.77 -5.46 5.83
C ASP A 75 -0.55 -6.21 5.58
N GLU A 76 -1.58 -5.92 6.36
CA GLU A 76 -2.93 -6.47 6.19
C GLU A 76 -3.74 -5.77 5.09
N ASP A 77 -3.32 -4.57 4.64
CA ASP A 77 -4.08 -3.77 3.69
C ASP A 77 -3.96 -4.27 2.24
N LEU A 78 -5.08 -4.16 1.53
CA LEU A 78 -5.13 -4.39 0.10
C LEU A 78 -4.21 -3.41 -0.63
N GLY A 79 -3.27 -3.95 -1.40
CA GLY A 79 -2.30 -3.15 -2.14
C GLY A 79 -0.98 -2.90 -1.41
N PHE A 80 -0.83 -3.33 -0.16
CA PHE A 80 0.46 -3.28 0.54
C PHE A 80 1.53 -4.06 -0.21
N ASN A 81 1.25 -5.31 -0.59
CA ASN A 81 2.20 -6.15 -1.33
C ASN A 81 2.63 -5.52 -2.66
N TYR A 82 1.73 -4.79 -3.32
CA TYR A 82 2.06 -4.03 -4.51
C TYR A 82 3.05 -2.91 -4.19
N LEU A 83 2.78 -2.08 -3.18
CA LEU A 83 3.67 -1.00 -2.75
C LEU A 83 5.02 -1.52 -2.29
N TYR A 84 5.02 -2.61 -1.51
CA TYR A 84 6.23 -3.28 -1.04
C TYR A 84 7.11 -3.77 -2.18
N THR A 85 6.51 -4.37 -3.20
CA THR A 85 7.24 -4.82 -4.40
C THR A 85 7.74 -3.64 -5.22
N TYR A 86 6.87 -2.64 -5.45
CA TYR A 86 7.16 -1.46 -6.25
C TYR A 86 8.28 -0.60 -5.65
N PHE A 87 8.34 -0.50 -4.32
CA PHE A 87 9.35 0.22 -3.56
C PHE A 87 10.39 -0.69 -2.92
N SER A 88 10.58 -1.90 -3.44
CA SER A 88 11.42 -2.93 -2.81
C SER A 88 12.84 -2.48 -2.50
N ARG A 89 13.42 -1.56 -3.29
CA ARG A 89 14.75 -1.00 -3.00
C ARG A 89 14.72 -0.09 -1.77
N GLN A 90 13.80 0.86 -1.73
CA GLN A 90 13.66 1.80 -0.61
C GLN A 90 13.29 1.08 0.69
N VAL A 91 12.42 0.07 0.58
CA VAL A 91 12.06 -0.83 1.68
C VAL A 91 13.30 -1.51 2.25
N ARG A 92 14.13 -2.14 1.40
CA ARG A 92 15.39 -2.77 1.87
C ARG A 92 16.35 -1.79 2.53
N ASP A 93 16.47 -0.58 1.99
CA ASP A 93 17.34 0.45 2.57
C ASP A 93 16.84 0.85 3.98
N ILE A 94 15.53 1.00 4.17
CA ILE A 94 14.91 1.26 5.49
C ILE A 94 15.10 0.07 6.43
N GLU A 95 14.87 -1.15 5.98
CA GLU A 95 15.07 -2.37 6.78
C GLU A 95 16.52 -2.53 7.24
N LYS A 96 17.48 -2.22 6.36
CA LYS A 96 18.90 -2.25 6.69
C LYS A 96 19.23 -1.23 7.78
N ASN A 97 18.77 0.01 7.62
CA ASN A 97 18.96 1.06 8.62
C ASN A 97 18.31 0.68 9.97
N ARG A 98 17.16 0.01 9.94
CA ARG A 98 16.47 -0.50 11.12
C ARG A 98 17.29 -1.56 11.85
N GLN A 99 17.87 -2.52 11.12
CA GLN A 99 18.74 -3.55 11.71
C GLN A 99 20.01 -2.96 12.32
N GLU A 100 20.59 -1.95 11.67
CA GLU A 100 21.77 -1.24 12.20
C GLU A 100 21.42 -0.47 13.48
N ALA A 101 20.27 0.22 13.54
CA ALA A 101 19.80 0.92 14.74
C ALA A 101 19.51 -0.06 15.89
N TYR A 102 18.91 -1.22 15.61
CA TYR A 102 18.66 -2.25 16.61
C TYR A 102 19.97 -2.77 17.22
N ARG A 103 20.99 -3.02 16.39
CA ARG A 103 22.33 -3.41 16.86
C ARG A 103 22.97 -2.35 17.74
N GLN A 104 22.79 -1.06 17.43
CA GLN A 104 23.35 0.02 18.25
C GLN A 104 22.63 0.23 19.59
N MET A 105 21.33 -0.09 19.67
CA MET A 105 20.54 0.08 20.90
C MET A 105 20.56 -1.14 21.84
N TYR A 106 20.63 -2.35 21.28
CA TYR A 106 20.46 -3.60 22.04
C TYR A 106 21.58 -4.62 21.81
N GLY A 107 22.56 -4.31 20.96
CA GLY A 107 23.74 -5.15 20.72
C GLY A 107 24.97 -4.66 21.47
N GLU A 108 25.60 -5.60 22.18
CA GLU A 108 27.00 -5.55 22.63
C GLU A 108 27.99 -5.33 21.48
#